data_AF-A0AAW4DQN7-F1
#
_entry.id   AF-A0AAW4DQN7-F1
#
_cell.length_a   1.000
_cell.length_b   1.000
_cell.length_c   1.000
_cell.angle_alpha   90.00
_cell.angle_beta   90.00
_cell.angle_gamma   90.00
#
_symmetry.space_group_name_H-M   'P 1'
#
loop_
_entity.id
_entity.type
_entity.pdbx_description
1 polymer ?
#
loop_
_entity_poly.entity_id
_entity_poly.type
_entity_poly.pdbx_seq_one_letter_code
_entity_poly.pdbx_strand_id
1 'polypeptide(L)'
;MNTDELKRYITQSIDMALDSDMQGESSYTNSFSIDLDKGGIKFIPRMPAGYLIDDNFYQHIFKILNVSLYPSYTLLKQNTAYFVPIDTRDIHVQRALYFPWKEGIS
;
A
#
# COMPACT_ATOMS: atom_id res chain seq x y z
N MET A 1 -18.49 -1.17 -4.40
CA MET A 1 -17.57 -2.16 -3.82
C MET A 1 -17.53 -1.92 -2.32
N ASN A 2 -17.77 -2.93 -1.49
CA ASN A 2 -17.63 -2.76 -0.03
C ASN A 2 -16.14 -2.59 0.34
N THR A 3 -15.84 -2.02 1.50
CA THR A 3 -14.48 -1.76 1.98
C THR A 3 -13.62 -3.03 2.00
N ASP A 4 -14.18 -4.18 2.39
CA ASP A 4 -13.45 -5.45 2.42
C ASP A 4 -13.07 -5.96 1.03
N GLU A 5 -13.98 -5.81 0.06
CA GLU A 5 -13.73 -6.18 -1.34
C GLU A 5 -12.65 -5.27 -1.95
N LEU A 6 -12.70 -3.97 -1.66
CA LEU A 6 -11.71 -3.00 -2.10
C LEU A 6 -10.33 -3.30 -1.52
N LYS A 7 -10.26 -3.56 -0.21
CA LYS A 7 -9.03 -3.95 0.47
C LYS A 7 -8.45 -5.22 -0.15
N ARG A 8 -9.26 -6.25 -0.39
CA ARG A 8 -8.82 -7.50 -1.05
C ARG A 8 -8.30 -7.25 -2.46
N TYR A 9 -9.00 -6.44 -3.25
CA TYR A 9 -8.60 -6.08 -4.61
C TYR A 9 -7.26 -5.32 -4.65
N ILE A 10 -7.07 -4.38 -3.72
CA ILE A 10 -5.81 -3.65 -3.55
C ILE A 10 -4.67 -4.60 -3.18
N THR A 11 -4.87 -5.46 -2.18
CA THR A 11 -3.86 -6.45 -1.77
C THR A 11 -3.45 -7.34 -2.93
N GLN A 12 -4.42 -7.86 -3.70
CA GLN A 12 -4.15 -8.70 -4.87
C GLN A 12 -3.40 -7.95 -5.97
N SER A 13 -3.74 -6.69 -6.22
CA SER A 13 -3.06 -5.87 -7.22
C SER A 13 -1.58 -5.67 -6.87
N ILE A 14 -1.28 -5.45 -5.58
CA ILE A 14 0.08 -5.27 -5.08
C ILE A 14 0.86 -6.59 -5.14
N ASP A 15 0.29 -7.69 -4.61
CA ASP A 15 0.94 -9.01 -4.64
C ASP A 15 1.31 -9.43 -6.07
N MET A 16 0.42 -9.21 -7.04
CA MET A 16 0.68 -9.59 -8.44
C MET A 16 1.77 -8.75 -9.11
N ALA A 17 1.88 -7.48 -8.74
CA ALA A 17 2.74 -6.55 -9.43
C ALA A 17 4.14 -6.42 -8.80
N LEU A 18 4.30 -6.77 -7.52
CA LEU A 18 5.55 -6.64 -6.77
C LEU A 18 6.26 -7.97 -6.46
N ASP A 19 5.79 -9.10 -7.00
CA ASP A 19 6.39 -10.42 -6.75
C ASP A 19 7.93 -10.43 -6.98
N SER A 20 8.39 -9.75 -8.04
CA SER A 20 9.82 -9.60 -8.34
C SER A 20 10.56 -8.64 -7.40
N ASP A 21 9.90 -7.58 -6.93
CA ASP A 21 10.50 -6.57 -6.05
C ASP A 21 10.57 -7.03 -4.60
N MET A 22 9.66 -7.92 -4.20
CA MET A 22 9.53 -8.42 -2.85
C MET A 22 10.33 -9.71 -2.60
N GLN A 23 11.11 -10.20 -3.56
CA GLN A 23 11.96 -11.39 -3.42
C GLN A 23 11.20 -12.64 -2.89
N GLY A 24 9.92 -12.80 -3.28
CA GLY A 24 9.05 -13.87 -2.81
C GLY A 24 8.31 -13.59 -1.50
N GLU A 25 8.48 -12.40 -0.90
CA GLU A 25 7.62 -11.90 0.18
C GLU A 25 6.28 -11.41 -0.39
N SER A 26 5.17 -11.72 0.30
CA SER A 26 3.82 -11.32 -0.11
C SER A 26 2.91 -11.13 1.09
N SER A 27 1.66 -10.71 0.85
CA SER A 27 0.62 -10.71 1.88
C SER A 27 0.39 -12.12 2.45
N TYR A 28 0.56 -13.18 1.64
CA TYR A 28 0.39 -14.58 2.05
C TYR A 28 1.50 -15.08 2.98
N THR A 29 2.71 -14.50 2.89
CA THR A 29 3.80 -14.76 3.83
C THR A 29 3.80 -13.80 5.02
N ASN A 30 2.74 -13.00 5.18
CA ASN A 30 2.57 -12.02 6.27
C ASN A 30 3.65 -10.92 6.27
N SER A 31 4.16 -10.57 5.09
CA SER A 31 5.25 -9.60 4.93
C SER A 31 4.76 -8.15 4.86
N PHE A 32 3.47 -7.96 4.57
CA PHE A 32 2.78 -6.69 4.70
C PHE A 32 1.28 -6.90 4.89
N SER A 33 0.58 -5.84 5.28
CA SER A 33 -0.88 -5.79 5.27
C SER A 33 -1.37 -4.47 4.71
N ILE A 34 -2.61 -4.46 4.18
CA ILE A 34 -3.27 -3.25 3.71
C ILE A 34 -4.29 -2.83 4.76
N ASP A 35 -4.39 -1.53 5.01
CA ASP A 35 -5.51 -0.93 5.72
C ASP A 35 -6.03 0.29 4.97
N LEU A 36 -7.30 0.64 5.18
CA LEU A 36 -7.98 1.73 4.49
C LEU A 36 -8.56 2.72 5.49
N ASP A 37 -8.45 4.01 5.18
CA ASP A 37 -9.23 5.04 5.84
C ASP A 37 -9.92 5.94 4.80
N LYS A 38 -10.66 6.96 5.29
CA LYS A 38 -11.37 7.89 4.43
C LYS A 38 -10.44 8.66 3.47
N GLY A 39 -9.18 8.85 3.86
CA GLY A 39 -8.22 9.66 3.12
C GLY A 39 -7.33 8.87 2.17
N GLY A 40 -7.24 7.55 2.32
CA GLY A 40 -6.33 6.76 1.49
C GLY A 40 -6.05 5.34 1.95
N ILE A 41 -4.95 4.83 1.42
CA ILE A 41 -4.48 3.46 1.60
C ILE A 41 -3.25 3.48 2.50
N LYS A 42 -3.21 2.58 3.47
CA LYS A 42 -2.04 2.29 4.30
C LYS A 42 -1.46 0.95 3.89
N PHE A 43 -0.27 0.98 3.31
CA PHE A 43 0.55 -0.21 3.15
C PHE A 43 1.42 -0.36 4.40
N ILE A 44 1.17 -1.40 5.19
CA ILE A 44 1.83 -1.65 6.47
C ILE A 44 2.86 -2.76 6.26
N PRO A 45 4.14 -2.43 6.03
CA PRO A 45 5.20 -3.43 5.94
C PRO A 45 5.42 -4.08 7.30
N ARG A 46 5.72 -5.38 7.32
CA ARG A 46 6.19 -6.06 8.52
C ARG A 46 7.71 -5.99 8.58
N MET A 47 8.25 -5.38 9.63
CA MET A 47 9.70 -5.22 9.80
C MET A 47 10.29 -6.27 10.75
N PRO A 48 11.53 -6.74 10.54
CA PRO A 48 12.39 -6.47 9.37
C PRO A 48 11.83 -7.14 8.10
N ALA A 49 12.00 -6.47 6.96
CA ALA A 49 11.56 -6.94 5.64
C ALA A 49 12.75 -7.27 4.75
N GLY A 50 12.61 -8.25 3.85
CA GLY A 50 13.63 -8.61 2.85
C GLY A 50 13.70 -7.66 1.66
N TYR A 51 12.68 -6.82 1.46
CA TYR A 51 12.63 -5.80 0.41
C TYR A 51 13.06 -4.42 0.90
N LEU A 52 13.67 -3.64 0.01
CA LEU A 52 14.07 -2.27 0.29
C LEU A 52 12.86 -1.35 0.21
N ILE A 53 12.54 -0.70 1.33
CA ILE A 53 11.49 0.31 1.39
C ILE A 53 12.12 1.67 1.16
N ASP A 54 12.03 2.15 -0.08
CA ASP A 54 12.54 3.45 -0.52
C ASP A 54 11.50 4.22 -1.36
N ASP A 55 11.92 5.38 -1.89
CA ASP A 55 11.08 6.17 -2.78
C ASP A 55 10.68 5.40 -4.05
N ASN A 56 11.55 4.54 -4.59
CA ASN A 56 11.23 3.77 -5.79
C ASN A 56 10.13 2.76 -5.53
N PHE A 57 10.22 2.02 -4.43
CA PHE A 57 9.21 1.07 -3.99
C PHE A 57 7.85 1.76 -3.78
N TYR A 58 7.85 2.91 -3.09
CA TYR A 58 6.65 3.71 -2.90
C TYR A 58 6.04 4.16 -4.25
N GLN A 59 6.86 4.72 -5.15
CA GLN A 59 6.38 5.17 -6.46
C GLN A 59 5.92 4.00 -7.34
N HIS A 60 6.47 2.80 -7.16
CA HIS A 60 6.02 1.61 -7.87
C HIS A 60 4.62 1.20 -7.42
N ILE A 61 4.38 1.08 -6.11
CA ILE A 61 3.04 0.84 -5.53
C ILE A 61 2.05 1.90 -6.03
N PHE A 62 2.44 3.18 -6.00
CA PHE A 62 1.58 4.26 -6.49
C PHE A 62 1.14 4.03 -7.93
N LYS A 63 2.05 3.67 -8.84
CA LYS A 63 1.71 3.43 -10.26
C LYS A 63 0.72 2.29 -10.43
N ILE A 64 0.93 1.19 -9.70
CA ILE A 64 0.04 0.02 -9.71
C ILE A 64 -1.36 0.44 -9.26
N LEU A 65 -1.46 1.05 -8.09
CA LEU A 65 -2.73 1.44 -7.50
C LEU A 65 -3.46 2.52 -8.29
N ASN A 66 -2.72 3.47 -8.86
CA ASN A 66 -3.31 4.53 -9.67
C ASN A 66 -4.01 3.99 -10.92
N VAL A 67 -3.47 2.94 -11.55
CA VAL A 67 -4.12 2.28 -12.70
C VAL A 67 -5.26 1.37 -12.25
N SER A 68 -5.06 0.59 -11.19
CA SER A 68 -6.08 -0.35 -10.70
C SER A 68 -7.34 0.34 -10.16
N LEU A 69 -7.20 1.54 -9.60
CA LEU A 69 -8.30 2.21 -8.88
C LEU A 69 -8.99 3.32 -9.67
N TYR A 70 -8.34 3.87 -10.69
CA TYR A 70 -8.99 4.85 -11.57
C TYR A 70 -10.07 4.18 -12.43
N PRO A 71 -11.27 4.76 -12.62
CA PRO A 71 -11.69 6.12 -12.21
C PRO A 71 -12.41 6.19 -10.85
N SER A 72 -12.48 5.09 -10.11
CA SER A 72 -13.22 5.04 -8.82
C SER A 72 -12.52 5.85 -7.74
N TYR A 73 -11.18 5.88 -7.76
CA TYR A 73 -10.37 6.70 -6.87
C TYR A 73 -9.22 7.35 -7.65
N THR A 74 -8.97 8.63 -7.36
CA THR A 74 -7.81 9.37 -7.88
C THR A 74 -6.75 9.43 -6.79
N LEU A 75 -5.61 8.77 -6.99
CA LEU A 75 -4.48 8.81 -6.04
C LEU A 75 -3.69 10.11 -6.20
N LEU A 76 -3.32 10.72 -5.06
CA LEU A 76 -2.56 11.95 -5.02
C LEU A 76 -1.07 11.64 -4.91
N LYS A 77 -0.34 11.86 -6.01
CA LYS A 77 1.10 11.60 -6.08
C LYS A 77 1.88 12.41 -5.04
N GLN A 78 2.74 11.72 -4.30
CA GLN A 78 3.71 12.34 -3.39
C GLN A 78 5.09 12.36 -4.05
N ASN A 79 5.93 13.34 -3.69
CA ASN A 79 7.29 13.46 -4.25
C ASN A 79 8.26 12.40 -3.71
N THR A 80 8.04 11.96 -2.48
CA THR A 80 8.86 10.98 -1.75
C THR A 80 7.94 10.01 -0.99
N ALA A 81 8.51 8.94 -0.45
CA ALA A 81 7.82 7.96 0.37
C ALA A 81 7.15 8.65 1.57
N TYR A 82 5.83 8.52 1.66
CA TYR A 82 5.05 9.16 2.71
C TYR A 82 4.75 8.17 3.83
N PHE A 83 5.45 8.31 4.96
CA PHE A 83 5.24 7.48 6.13
C PHE A 83 4.24 8.09 7.12
N VAL A 84 3.40 7.23 7.72
CA VAL A 84 2.54 7.58 8.85
C VAL A 84 2.71 6.56 9.98
N PRO A 85 2.62 6.99 11.25
CA PRO A 85 2.66 6.06 12.38
C PRO A 85 1.35 5.28 12.50
N ILE A 86 1.43 4.04 12.97
CA ILE A 86 0.29 3.21 13.37
C ILE A 86 0.26 3.15 14.90
N ASP A 87 -0.90 3.40 15.50
CA ASP A 87 -1.08 3.32 16.95
C ASP A 87 -1.10 1.86 17.41
N THR A 88 0.09 1.32 17.68
CA THR A 88 0.29 -0.05 18.14
C THR A 88 1.58 -0.18 18.96
N ARG A 89 1.58 -1.15 19.88
CA ARG A 89 2.77 -1.52 20.67
C ARG A 89 3.69 -2.50 19.93
N ASP A 90 3.24 -3.08 18.82
CA ASP A 90 4.02 -4.02 18.02
C ASP A 90 4.99 -3.27 17.09
N ILE A 91 6.28 -3.30 17.43
CA ILE A 91 7.35 -2.66 16.66
C ILE A 91 7.39 -3.09 15.19
N HIS A 92 6.95 -4.32 14.90
CA HIS A 92 6.98 -4.89 13.56
C HIS A 92 6.03 -4.18 12.59
N VAL A 93 4.98 -3.49 13.07
CA VAL A 93 3.91 -2.90 12.25
C VAL A 93 3.57 -1.45 12.62
N GLN A 94 4.46 -0.76 13.31
CA GLN A 94 4.27 0.61 13.82
C GLN A 94 4.21 1.73 12.77
N ARG A 95 4.35 1.42 11.48
CA ARG A 95 4.45 2.41 10.41
C ARG A 95 3.79 1.91 9.14
N ALA A 96 3.28 2.84 8.35
CA ALA A 96 2.73 2.55 7.03
C ALA A 96 3.26 3.53 5.99
N LEU A 97 3.38 3.07 4.74
CA LEU A 97 3.38 3.94 3.58
C LEU A 97 1.93 4.37 3.30
N TYR A 98 1.70 5.68 3.19
CA TYR A 98 0.37 6.23 3.01
C TYR A 98 0.18 6.77 1.59
N PHE A 99 -0.87 6.30 0.92
CA PHE A 99 -1.26 6.70 -0.41
C PHE A 99 -2.58 7.48 -0.33
N PRO A 100 -2.53 8.81 -0.25
CA PRO A 100 -3.75 9.62 -0.19
C PRO A 100 -4.52 9.53 -1.51
N TRP A 101 -5.85 9.53 -1.43
CA TRP A 101 -6.74 9.49 -2.58
C TRP A 101 -7.92 10.45 -2.45
N LYS A 102 -8.68 10.57 -3.53
CA LYS A 102 -10.04 11.12 -3.53
C LYS A 102 -10.97 10.13 -4.21
N GLU A 103 -12.21 10.03 -3.74
CA GLU A 103 -13.26 9.29 -4.42
C GLU A 103 -13.64 9.98 -5.74
N GLY A 104 -13.75 9.18 -6.79
CA GLY A 104 -14.07 9.63 -8.14
C GLY A 104 -12.88 10.26 -8.89
N ILE A 105 -13.23 11.03 -9.91
CA ILE A 105 -12.29 11.73 -10.79
C ILE A 105 -12.15 13.17 -10.27
N SER A 106 -10.91 13.62 -10.08
CA SER A 106 -10.57 14.99 -9.68
C SER A 106 -9.95 15.79 -10.82
#